data_AF-A0A5C4VUX8-F1
#
_entry.id   AF-A0A5C4VUX8-F1
#
_cell.length_a   1.000
_cell.length_b   1.000
_cell.length_c   1.000
_cell.angle_alpha   90.00
_cell.angle_beta   90.00
_cell.angle_gamma   90.00
#
_symmetry.space_group_name_H-M   'P 1'
#
loop_
_entity.id
_entity.type
_entity.pdbx_description
1 polymer ?
#
loop_
_entity_poly.entity_id
_entity_poly.type
_entity_poly.pdbx_seq_one_letter_code
_entity_poly.pdbx_strand_id
1 'polypeptide(L)'
;MQYPQAFPPAPGPPPRRTGIGWWLAGCGCLGLVGVFIVAVVVLAVVGATLSSDGGRPGSGPSTADRPVDPAVAEHLATFARERDRYYQLATELDGNPAAPLVADPARFQRLEENAKDPQLSRFSAQTVAHHAGLYRAELEKRVEAARKRRVNRTGSVTEGIVDQAGDGFIDIRWDAASACPASKRKGWQTSGCVTKGDALTVHLRPESEYHAEWARRMVVLHELAHVYQRADRRTFEDRRGRVDRLLARGLFQGSEEKMADCYALTHEDRWSLSDQYVETGYGYVCNRSERRAIRRWAARIDAPLPR
;
A
#
# COMPACT_ATOMS: atom_id res chain seq x y z
N MET A 1 48.05 -46.23 -3.69
CA MET A 1 46.97 -45.33 -4.14
C MET A 1 46.55 -44.49 -2.95
N GLN A 2 46.91 -43.21 -2.93
CA GLN A 2 46.57 -42.24 -1.88
C GLN A 2 45.39 -41.40 -2.37
N TYR A 3 44.34 -41.28 -1.54
CA TYR A 3 43.23 -40.36 -1.79
C TYR A 3 43.67 -38.90 -1.53
N PRO A 4 43.29 -37.93 -2.38
CA PRO A 4 43.58 -36.52 -2.12
C PRO A 4 42.68 -35.97 -1.00
N GLN A 5 43.29 -35.22 -0.09
CA GLN A 5 42.62 -34.51 0.99
C GLN A 5 41.84 -33.30 0.46
N ALA A 6 40.60 -33.13 0.92
CA ALA A 6 39.77 -31.97 0.63
C ALA A 6 40.23 -30.77 1.48
N PHE A 7 40.48 -29.63 0.81
CA PHE A 7 40.77 -28.37 1.49
C PHE A 7 39.51 -27.83 2.20
N PRO A 8 39.64 -27.24 3.40
CA PRO A 8 38.52 -26.59 4.07
C PRO A 8 38.10 -25.30 3.34
N PRO A 9 36.80 -24.94 3.35
CA PRO A 9 36.31 -23.73 2.70
C PRO A 9 36.86 -22.47 3.39
N ALA A 10 37.19 -21.46 2.59
CA ALA A 10 37.70 -20.18 3.06
C ALA A 10 36.66 -19.44 3.95
N PRO A 11 37.10 -18.75 5.02
CA PRO A 11 36.20 -17.97 5.87
C PRO A 11 35.56 -16.82 5.08
N GLY A 12 34.23 -16.70 5.20
CA GLY A 12 33.46 -15.62 4.58
C GLY A 12 33.87 -14.24 5.12
N PRO A 13 33.77 -13.17 4.30
CA PRO A 13 34.17 -11.83 4.71
C PRO A 13 33.31 -11.30 5.88
N PRO A 14 33.90 -10.52 6.80
CA PRO A 14 33.18 -10.00 7.95
C PRO A 14 32.09 -8.98 7.55
N PRO A 15 30.96 -8.92 8.27
CA PRO A 15 29.87 -8.00 7.96
C PRO A 15 30.32 -6.55 8.18
N ARG A 16 30.32 -5.76 7.09
CA ARG A 16 30.52 -4.31 7.17
C ARG A 16 29.29 -3.65 7.78
N ARG A 17 29.45 -3.06 8.98
CA ARG A 17 28.50 -2.12 9.57
C ARG A 17 28.56 -0.81 8.77
N THR A 18 27.50 -0.46 8.08
CA THR A 18 27.30 0.90 7.54
C THR A 18 26.04 1.49 8.16
N GLY A 19 26.18 2.72 8.65
CA GLY A 19 25.31 3.34 9.63
C GLY A 19 23.93 3.75 9.11
N ILE A 20 23.07 3.99 10.10
CA ILE A 20 21.72 4.50 10.00
C ILE A 20 21.77 5.90 9.38
N GLY A 21 21.32 6.01 8.14
CA GLY A 21 21.17 7.26 7.40
C GLY A 21 19.71 7.47 7.04
N TRP A 22 18.99 8.13 7.94
CA TRP A 22 17.64 8.65 7.75
C TRP A 22 17.66 9.70 6.62
N TRP A 23 16.91 9.50 5.53
CA TRP A 23 16.70 10.54 4.51
C TRP A 23 15.22 10.65 4.16
N LEU A 24 14.56 11.58 4.86
CA LEU A 24 13.44 12.33 4.33
C LEU A 24 13.99 13.29 3.27
N ALA A 25 13.57 13.11 2.03
CA ALA A 25 13.63 14.15 1.02
C ALA A 25 12.31 14.16 0.23
N GLY A 26 11.38 15.02 0.66
CA GLY A 26 10.49 15.72 -0.28
C GLY A 26 11.33 16.74 -1.06
N CYS A 27 10.82 17.54 -1.98
CA CYS A 27 9.50 17.80 -2.55
C CYS A 27 9.80 18.60 -3.82
N GLY A 28 8.92 18.63 -4.83
CA GLY A 28 9.08 19.62 -5.90
C GLY A 28 8.23 19.39 -7.14
N CYS A 29 7.09 20.09 -7.16
CA CYS A 29 6.43 20.68 -8.33
C CYS A 29 5.30 19.90 -9.04
N LEU A 30 4.11 20.53 -8.94
CA LEU A 30 2.97 20.57 -9.87
C LEU A 30 1.96 19.38 -9.80
N GLY A 31 0.64 19.58 -9.69
CA GLY A 31 -0.12 20.82 -9.78
C GLY A 31 -1.57 20.69 -9.30
N LEU A 32 -2.08 21.82 -8.77
CA LEU A 32 -3.37 22.42 -9.10
C LEU A 32 -4.65 21.54 -9.18
N VAL A 33 -4.83 20.57 -8.27
CA VAL A 33 -6.16 19.94 -8.07
C VAL A 33 -6.65 19.99 -6.61
N GLY A 34 -5.79 20.35 -5.65
CA GLY A 34 -6.10 20.27 -4.21
C GLY A 34 -6.51 21.56 -3.50
N VAL A 35 -6.83 22.66 -4.19
CA VAL A 35 -7.04 23.97 -3.53
C VAL A 35 -8.51 24.30 -3.24
N PHE A 36 -9.49 23.62 -3.85
CA PHE A 36 -10.90 23.98 -3.65
C PHE A 36 -11.57 23.39 -2.39
N ILE A 37 -10.95 22.42 -1.70
CA ILE A 37 -11.59 21.72 -0.56
C ILE A 37 -11.16 22.29 0.80
N VAL A 38 -10.04 23.02 0.88
CA VAL A 38 -9.52 23.54 2.17
C VAL A 38 -10.13 24.89 2.56
N ALA A 39 -10.68 25.65 1.61
CA ALA A 39 -11.23 26.98 1.87
C ALA A 39 -12.56 26.98 2.66
N VAL A 40 -13.27 25.86 2.77
CA VAL A 40 -14.58 25.78 3.48
C VAL A 40 -14.42 25.40 4.96
N VAL A 41 -13.26 24.91 5.39
CA VAL A 41 -13.07 24.38 6.76
C VAL A 41 -12.53 25.43 7.75
N VAL A 42 -12.06 26.59 7.29
CA VAL A 42 -11.43 27.60 8.18
C VAL A 42 -12.40 28.68 8.68
N LEU A 43 -13.64 28.76 8.19
CA LEU A 43 -14.61 29.80 8.60
C LEU A 43 -15.60 29.40 9.70
N ALA A 44 -15.43 28.24 10.36
CA ALA A 44 -16.36 27.77 11.40
C ALA A 44 -15.78 27.75 12.84
N VAL A 45 -14.53 28.20 13.07
CA VAL A 45 -13.86 28.05 14.39
C VAL A 45 -13.54 29.38 15.08
N VAL A 46 -13.96 30.53 14.55
CA VAL A 46 -13.81 31.82 15.25
C VAL A 46 -15.17 32.52 15.33
N GLY A 47 -15.94 32.20 16.38
CA GLY A 47 -17.24 32.82 16.57
C GLY A 47 -18.04 32.31 17.76
N ALA A 48 -17.42 32.08 18.92
CA ALA A 48 -18.15 31.89 20.17
C ALA A 48 -17.24 32.09 21.39
N THR A 49 -16.79 33.32 21.65
CA THR A 49 -16.32 33.70 22.99
C THR A 49 -16.85 35.08 23.35
N LEU A 50 -17.51 35.12 24.52
CA LEU A 50 -17.91 36.28 25.35
C LEU A 50 -19.29 36.89 25.07
N SER A 51 -20.31 36.28 25.67
CA SER A 51 -21.34 37.02 26.40
C SER A 51 -21.65 36.24 27.67
N SER A 52 -21.09 36.72 28.78
CA SER A 52 -21.40 36.27 30.12
C SER A 52 -22.66 37.00 30.58
N ASP A 53 -23.71 36.26 30.89
CA ASP A 53 -24.70 36.74 31.86
C ASP A 53 -25.27 35.56 32.66
N GLY A 54 -25.33 35.76 33.98
CA GLY A 54 -25.53 34.73 34.97
C GLY A 54 -26.99 34.26 35.11
N GLY A 55 -27.16 32.99 35.48
CA GLY A 55 -28.45 32.46 35.89
C GLY A 55 -28.48 30.96 36.17
N ARG A 56 -28.31 30.59 37.44
CA ARG A 56 -28.86 29.43 38.21
C ARG A 56 -28.92 28.01 37.58
N PRO A 57 -28.56 26.95 38.35
CA PRO A 57 -28.57 25.58 37.85
C PRO A 57 -30.01 25.02 37.84
N GLY A 58 -30.60 24.94 36.65
CA GLY A 58 -31.81 24.15 36.40
C GLY A 58 -31.43 22.75 35.93
N SER A 59 -31.77 21.74 36.73
CA SER A 59 -31.71 20.33 36.35
C SER A 59 -32.55 20.10 35.09
N GLY A 60 -31.89 20.06 33.92
CA GLY A 60 -32.54 19.77 32.65
C GLY A 60 -32.95 18.30 32.55
N PRO A 61 -34.07 18.00 31.88
CA PRO A 61 -34.54 16.63 31.70
C PRO A 61 -33.54 15.82 30.86
N SER A 62 -33.34 14.56 31.27
CA SER A 62 -32.53 13.55 30.59
C SER A 62 -32.81 13.54 29.07
N THR A 63 -31.77 13.74 28.25
CA THR A 63 -31.81 13.81 26.77
C THR A 63 -32.11 12.48 26.07
N ALA A 64 -32.77 11.53 26.75
CA ALA A 64 -32.87 10.15 26.28
C ALA A 64 -33.98 9.88 25.25
N ASP A 65 -34.85 10.85 24.93
CA ASP A 65 -36.06 10.61 24.11
C ASP A 65 -36.37 11.70 23.06
N ARG A 66 -35.37 12.46 22.60
CA ARG A 66 -35.62 13.38 21.48
C ARG A 66 -35.84 12.56 20.19
N PRO A 67 -36.96 12.79 19.47
CA PRO A 67 -37.15 12.20 18.15
C PRO A 67 -35.98 12.58 17.25
N VAL A 68 -35.36 11.58 16.60
CA VAL A 68 -34.36 11.83 15.57
C VAL A 68 -34.99 12.69 14.49
N ASP A 69 -34.32 13.79 14.12
CA ASP A 69 -34.76 14.65 13.01
C ASP A 69 -34.98 13.78 11.76
N PRO A 70 -36.19 13.77 11.17
CA PRO A 70 -36.50 12.96 9.99
C PRO A 70 -35.50 13.14 8.84
N ALA A 71 -34.93 14.35 8.68
CA ALA A 71 -33.91 14.61 7.67
C ALA A 71 -32.56 13.94 8.00
N VAL A 72 -32.19 13.87 9.28
CA VAL A 72 -31.01 13.11 9.73
C VAL A 72 -31.23 11.62 9.46
N ALA A 73 -32.42 11.10 9.78
CA ALA A 73 -32.76 9.70 9.54
C ALA A 73 -32.70 9.32 8.05
N GLU A 74 -33.17 10.19 7.15
CA GLU A 74 -33.10 9.98 5.70
C GLU A 74 -31.65 9.91 5.18
N HIS A 75 -30.78 10.81 5.64
CA HIS A 75 -29.37 10.79 5.29
C HIS A 75 -28.66 9.54 5.84
N LEU A 76 -28.96 9.13 7.07
CA LEU A 76 -28.41 7.88 7.64
C LEU A 76 -28.90 6.63 6.91
N ALA A 77 -30.16 6.62 6.45
CA ALA A 77 -30.65 5.54 5.60
C ALA A 77 -29.92 5.48 4.25
N THR A 78 -29.57 6.65 3.69
CA THR A 78 -28.74 6.73 2.47
C THR A 78 -27.33 6.23 2.71
N PHE A 79 -26.70 6.68 3.80
CA PHE A 79 -25.40 6.17 4.23
C PHE A 79 -25.38 4.64 4.37
N ALA A 80 -26.40 4.06 5.02
CA ALA A 80 -26.50 2.61 5.20
C ALA A 80 -26.53 1.86 3.86
N ARG A 81 -27.31 2.34 2.87
CA ARG A 81 -27.34 1.74 1.53
C ARG A 81 -25.99 1.82 0.82
N GLU A 82 -25.32 2.98 0.88
CA GLU A 82 -24.00 3.15 0.26
C GLU A 82 -22.94 2.27 0.94
N ARG A 83 -22.98 2.15 2.27
CA ARG A 83 -22.13 1.25 3.06
C ARG A 83 -22.32 -0.21 2.64
N ASP A 84 -23.56 -0.68 2.59
CA ASP A 84 -23.84 -2.08 2.28
C ASP A 84 -23.35 -2.40 0.85
N ARG A 85 -23.53 -1.48 -0.10
CA ARG A 85 -23.00 -1.61 -1.45
C ARG A 85 -21.47 -1.54 -1.51
N TYR A 86 -20.84 -0.67 -0.70
CA TYR A 86 -19.39 -0.60 -0.58
C TYR A 86 -18.80 -1.94 -0.11
N TYR A 87 -19.36 -2.55 0.94
CA TYR A 87 -18.88 -3.84 1.42
C TYR A 87 -19.15 -4.97 0.43
N GLN A 88 -20.28 -4.94 -0.28
CA GLN A 88 -20.54 -5.89 -1.37
C GLN A 88 -19.49 -5.79 -2.48
N LEU A 89 -19.02 -4.59 -2.83
CA LEU A 89 -17.94 -4.42 -3.80
C LEU A 89 -16.59 -4.86 -3.23
N ALA A 90 -16.37 -4.63 -1.92
CA ALA A 90 -15.12 -4.97 -1.26
C ALA A 90 -14.86 -6.49 -1.22
N THR A 91 -15.89 -7.34 -1.28
CA THR A 91 -15.69 -8.81 -1.35
C THR A 91 -15.02 -9.27 -2.64
N GLU A 92 -15.06 -8.46 -3.71
CA GLU A 92 -14.30 -8.73 -4.95
C GLU A 92 -12.78 -8.67 -4.76
N LEU A 93 -12.33 -8.16 -3.59
CA LEU A 93 -10.93 -8.04 -3.21
C LEU A 93 -10.53 -9.10 -2.17
N ASP A 94 -11.41 -10.04 -1.82
CA ASP A 94 -11.11 -11.08 -0.83
C ASP A 94 -9.89 -11.91 -1.27
N GLY A 95 -8.87 -11.98 -0.42
CA GLY A 95 -7.61 -12.65 -0.71
C GLY A 95 -6.69 -11.89 -1.69
N ASN A 96 -7.02 -10.66 -2.07
CA ASN A 96 -6.16 -9.83 -2.91
C ASN A 96 -5.19 -8.99 -2.04
N PRO A 97 -3.87 -9.09 -2.25
CA PRO A 97 -2.89 -8.38 -1.43
C PRO A 97 -2.92 -6.85 -1.57
N ALA A 98 -3.53 -6.34 -2.64
CA ALA A 98 -3.70 -4.90 -2.86
C ALA A 98 -5.00 -4.35 -2.26
N ALA A 99 -5.87 -5.19 -1.68
CA ALA A 99 -7.18 -4.79 -1.17
C ALA A 99 -7.16 -3.53 -0.27
N PRO A 100 -6.21 -3.37 0.69
CA PRO A 100 -6.15 -2.17 1.53
C PRO A 100 -5.90 -0.87 0.74
N LEU A 101 -5.19 -0.92 -0.39
CA LEU A 101 -4.94 0.23 -1.26
C LEU A 101 -6.15 0.55 -2.14
N VAL A 102 -6.89 -0.47 -2.57
CA VAL A 102 -8.04 -0.33 -3.46
C VAL A 102 -9.27 0.16 -2.69
N ALA A 103 -9.64 -0.53 -1.61
CA ALA A 103 -10.86 -0.25 -0.86
C ALA A 103 -10.68 0.84 0.21
N ASP A 104 -9.48 0.99 0.76
CA ASP A 104 -9.20 1.91 1.88
C ASP A 104 -10.19 1.75 3.07
N PRO A 105 -10.28 0.55 3.65
CA PRO A 105 -11.30 0.23 4.66
C PRO A 105 -11.22 1.14 5.89
N ALA A 106 -10.00 1.50 6.34
CA ALA A 106 -9.81 2.40 7.47
C ALA A 106 -10.43 3.79 7.25
N ARG A 107 -10.45 4.28 6.00
CA ARG A 107 -11.09 5.56 5.68
C ARG A 107 -12.60 5.45 5.66
N PHE A 108 -13.15 4.32 5.21
CA PHE A 108 -14.59 4.08 5.25
C PHE A 108 -15.08 3.90 6.69
N GLN A 109 -14.34 3.16 7.53
CA GLN A 109 -14.63 2.95 8.94
C GLN A 109 -14.77 4.27 9.72
N ARG A 110 -13.92 5.27 9.46
CA ARG A 110 -14.09 6.61 10.05
C ARG A 110 -15.41 7.29 9.68
N LEU A 111 -15.97 7.04 8.49
CA LEU A 111 -17.31 7.52 8.17
C LEU A 111 -18.38 6.78 8.99
N GLU A 112 -18.20 5.46 9.20
CA GLU A 112 -19.10 4.68 10.05
C GLU A 112 -19.06 5.13 11.51
N GLU A 113 -17.90 5.50 12.03
CA GLU A 113 -17.75 6.09 13.36
C GLU A 113 -18.49 7.42 13.46
N ASN A 114 -18.30 8.31 12.48
CA ASN A 114 -19.03 9.58 12.41
C ASN A 114 -20.55 9.37 12.32
N ALA A 115 -21.02 8.35 11.57
CA ALA A 115 -22.44 8.05 11.43
C ALA A 115 -23.11 7.59 12.74
N LYS A 116 -22.33 7.15 13.74
CA LYS A 116 -22.83 6.67 15.04
C LYS A 116 -23.02 7.78 16.07
N ASP A 117 -22.61 9.01 15.77
CA ASP A 117 -22.76 10.12 16.71
C ASP A 117 -24.25 10.39 17.00
N PRO A 118 -24.73 10.26 18.25
CA PRO A 118 -26.12 10.52 18.60
C PRO A 118 -26.51 12.01 18.48
N GLN A 119 -25.54 12.91 18.36
CA GLN A 119 -25.74 14.36 18.21
C GLN A 119 -25.49 14.85 16.77
N LEU A 120 -25.51 13.93 15.80
CA LEU A 120 -25.24 14.25 14.40
C LEU A 120 -26.20 15.32 13.88
N SER A 121 -25.66 16.46 13.46
CA SER A 121 -26.44 17.51 12.78
C SER A 121 -26.92 17.03 11.41
N ARG A 122 -27.98 17.64 10.87
CA ARG A 122 -28.45 17.39 9.49
C ARG A 122 -27.33 17.55 8.45
N PHE A 123 -26.51 18.59 8.57
CA PHE A 123 -25.39 18.84 7.67
C PHE A 123 -24.31 17.75 7.77
N SER A 124 -23.99 17.32 8.99
CA SER A 124 -23.04 16.23 9.23
C SER A 124 -23.56 14.91 8.66
N ALA A 125 -24.85 14.60 8.86
CA ALA A 125 -25.51 13.42 8.30
C ALA A 125 -25.47 13.41 6.77
N GLN A 126 -25.78 14.54 6.14
CA GLN A 126 -25.68 14.72 4.69
C GLN A 126 -24.23 14.50 4.20
N THR A 127 -23.25 15.05 4.90
CA THR A 127 -21.82 14.92 4.54
C THR A 127 -21.36 13.47 4.61
N VAL A 128 -21.71 12.74 5.67
CA VAL A 128 -21.38 11.32 5.84
C VAL A 128 -22.00 10.48 4.73
N ALA A 129 -23.29 10.68 4.43
CA ALA A 129 -23.97 10.00 3.34
C ALA A 129 -23.34 10.30 1.97
N HIS A 130 -23.02 11.57 1.71
CA HIS A 130 -22.37 11.98 0.46
C HIS A 130 -20.99 11.33 0.29
N HIS A 131 -20.14 11.37 1.32
CA HIS A 131 -18.82 10.75 1.26
C HIS A 131 -18.87 9.22 1.12
N ALA A 132 -19.83 8.55 1.75
CA ALA A 132 -20.03 7.11 1.54
C ALA A 132 -20.35 6.80 0.06
N GLY A 133 -21.22 7.61 -0.56
CA GLY A 133 -21.51 7.51 -1.99
C GLY A 133 -20.28 7.73 -2.88
N LEU A 134 -19.43 8.69 -2.55
CA LEU A 134 -18.17 8.91 -3.28
C LEU A 134 -17.19 7.74 -3.15
N TYR A 135 -17.02 7.17 -1.95
CA TYR A 135 -16.12 6.04 -1.75
C TYR A 135 -16.64 4.78 -2.44
N ARG A 136 -17.94 4.50 -2.38
CA ARG A 136 -18.56 3.40 -3.11
C ARG A 136 -18.41 3.59 -4.62
N ALA A 137 -18.63 4.79 -5.16
CA ALA A 137 -18.47 5.08 -6.59
C ALA A 137 -17.03 4.86 -7.07
N GLU A 138 -16.05 5.34 -6.30
CA GLU A 138 -14.64 5.17 -6.61
C GLU A 138 -14.23 3.70 -6.57
N LEU A 139 -14.70 2.93 -5.57
CA LEU A 139 -14.46 1.50 -5.50
C LEU A 139 -15.08 0.74 -6.69
N GLU A 140 -16.33 1.06 -7.05
CA GLU A 140 -17.00 0.45 -8.21
C GLU A 140 -16.23 0.71 -9.51
N LYS A 141 -15.75 1.94 -9.72
CA LYS A 141 -14.90 2.28 -10.87
C LYS A 141 -13.60 1.46 -10.89
N ARG A 142 -12.97 1.25 -9.74
CA ARG A 142 -11.74 0.45 -9.63
C ARG A 142 -11.98 -1.02 -9.92
N VAL A 143 -13.06 -1.60 -9.39
CA VAL A 143 -13.48 -2.99 -9.65
C VAL A 143 -13.74 -3.20 -11.14
N GLU A 144 -14.47 -2.29 -11.77
CA GLU A 144 -14.76 -2.36 -13.21
C GLU A 144 -13.49 -2.20 -14.06
N ALA A 145 -12.60 -1.29 -13.69
CA ALA A 145 -11.31 -1.13 -14.37
C ALA A 145 -10.43 -2.38 -14.22
N ALA A 146 -10.40 -2.99 -13.03
CA ALA A 146 -9.65 -4.20 -12.78
C ALA A 146 -10.16 -5.38 -13.61
N ARG A 147 -11.48 -5.59 -13.69
CA ARG A 147 -12.10 -6.63 -14.53
C ARG A 147 -11.66 -6.55 -15.99
N LYS A 148 -11.46 -5.35 -16.53
CA LYS A 148 -10.98 -5.13 -17.90
C LYS A 148 -9.48 -5.40 -18.07
N ARG A 149 -8.70 -5.31 -16.98
CA ARG A 149 -7.24 -5.46 -16.99
C ARG A 149 -6.72 -6.85 -16.64
N ARG A 150 -7.55 -7.73 -16.05
CA ARG A 150 -7.20 -9.10 -15.58
C ARG A 150 -6.63 -10.08 -16.64
N VAL A 151 -6.20 -9.60 -17.80
CA VAL A 151 -5.78 -10.42 -18.94
C VAL A 151 -4.37 -10.01 -19.33
N ASN A 152 -3.46 -10.98 -19.41
CA ASN A 152 -2.11 -10.78 -19.92
C ASN A 152 -2.19 -10.53 -21.43
N ARG A 153 -2.42 -9.28 -21.81
CA ARG A 153 -2.75 -8.91 -23.20
C ARG A 153 -1.54 -8.96 -24.11
N THR A 154 -0.35 -8.67 -23.59
CA THR A 154 0.89 -8.71 -24.39
C THR A 154 1.49 -10.11 -24.45
N GLY A 155 1.09 -11.01 -23.55
CA GLY A 155 1.69 -12.34 -23.40
C GLY A 155 3.06 -12.30 -22.70
N SER A 156 3.45 -11.15 -22.13
CA SER A 156 4.74 -10.98 -21.47
C SER A 156 4.78 -11.66 -20.10
N VAL A 157 5.99 -12.02 -19.65
CA VAL A 157 6.20 -12.72 -18.37
C VAL A 157 5.87 -11.80 -17.20
N THR A 158 6.30 -10.54 -17.27
CA THR A 158 6.10 -9.54 -16.22
C THR A 158 4.64 -9.11 -16.10
N GLU A 159 3.92 -8.92 -17.21
CA GLU A 159 2.47 -8.66 -17.18
C GLU A 159 1.71 -9.85 -16.57
N GLY A 160 2.03 -11.09 -16.98
CA GLY A 160 1.40 -12.28 -16.40
C GLY A 160 1.59 -12.40 -14.88
N ILE A 161 2.77 -12.03 -14.37
CA ILE A 161 3.04 -12.02 -12.92
C ILE A 161 2.21 -10.93 -12.22
N VAL A 162 2.14 -9.71 -12.77
CA VAL A 162 1.34 -8.62 -12.20
C VAL A 162 -0.15 -8.95 -12.21
N ASP A 163 -0.66 -9.52 -13.31
CA ASP A 163 -2.07 -9.91 -13.42
C ASP A 163 -2.43 -10.99 -12.41
N GLN A 164 -1.60 -12.02 -12.26
CA GLN A 164 -1.81 -13.07 -11.27
C GLN A 164 -1.74 -12.52 -9.83
N ALA A 165 -0.83 -11.57 -9.57
CA ALA A 165 -0.64 -10.97 -8.27
C ALA A 165 -1.74 -10.00 -7.86
N GLY A 166 -2.26 -9.24 -8.82
CA GLY A 166 -3.15 -8.11 -8.59
C GLY A 166 -4.58 -8.35 -9.00
N ASP A 167 -4.89 -9.40 -9.77
CA ASP A 167 -6.23 -9.64 -10.33
C ASP A 167 -6.78 -8.36 -11.00
N GLY A 168 -5.93 -7.72 -11.81
CA GLY A 168 -6.18 -6.46 -12.52
C GLY A 168 -6.24 -5.19 -11.65
N PHE A 169 -6.14 -5.30 -10.33
CA PHE A 169 -6.09 -4.14 -9.42
C PHE A 169 -4.70 -3.50 -9.34
N ILE A 170 -3.66 -4.24 -9.70
CA ILE A 170 -2.31 -3.71 -9.91
C ILE A 170 -2.11 -3.58 -11.43
N ASP A 171 -1.68 -2.41 -11.87
CA ASP A 171 -1.36 -2.11 -13.28
C ASP A 171 0.15 -2.25 -13.52
N ILE A 172 0.52 -2.45 -14.78
CA ILE A 172 1.91 -2.50 -15.23
C ILE A 172 2.14 -1.48 -16.36
N ARG A 173 3.26 -0.77 -16.29
CA ARG A 173 3.66 0.22 -17.31
C ARG A 173 5.12 0.02 -17.68
N TRP A 174 5.44 0.11 -18.98
CA TRP A 174 6.81 -0.03 -19.49
C TRP A 174 7.47 1.33 -19.73
N ASP A 175 7.45 2.18 -18.72
CA ASP A 175 7.87 3.59 -18.77
C ASP A 175 8.82 3.99 -17.62
N ALA A 176 9.55 3.01 -17.05
CA ALA A 176 10.44 3.26 -15.92
C ALA A 176 11.47 4.37 -16.18
N ALA A 177 11.91 4.56 -17.43
CA ALA A 177 12.86 5.62 -17.79
C ALA A 177 12.33 7.03 -17.48
N SER A 178 11.02 7.27 -17.57
CA SER A 178 10.38 8.54 -17.25
C SER A 178 9.71 8.56 -15.89
N ALA A 179 9.17 7.43 -15.44
CA ALA A 179 8.42 7.35 -14.19
C ALA A 179 9.32 7.16 -12.95
N CYS A 180 10.45 6.47 -13.11
CA CYS A 180 11.29 6.07 -11.99
C CYS A 180 12.49 7.01 -11.77
N PRO A 181 12.89 7.27 -10.51
CA PRO A 181 14.09 8.02 -10.22
C PRO A 181 15.33 7.34 -10.82
N ALA A 182 16.21 8.12 -11.43
CA ALA A 182 17.48 7.61 -11.94
C ALA A 182 18.35 7.05 -10.82
N SER A 183 19.03 5.94 -11.09
CA SER A 183 19.96 5.34 -10.14
C SER A 183 21.12 6.30 -9.85
N LYS A 184 21.46 6.44 -8.57
CA LYS A 184 22.61 7.24 -8.11
C LYS A 184 23.92 6.44 -8.15
N ARG A 185 23.85 5.12 -8.37
CA ARG A 185 25.02 4.24 -8.37
C ARG A 185 25.62 4.21 -9.77
N LYS A 186 26.90 4.57 -9.89
CA LYS A 186 27.61 4.59 -11.18
C LYS A 186 27.56 3.21 -11.85
N GLY A 187 27.16 3.17 -13.12
CA GLY A 187 27.05 1.94 -13.91
C GLY A 187 25.75 1.14 -13.66
N TRP A 188 24.83 1.66 -12.85
CA TRP A 188 23.54 1.03 -12.59
C TRP A 188 22.41 1.82 -13.24
N GLN A 189 21.36 1.10 -13.64
CA GLN A 189 20.15 1.67 -14.21
C GLN A 189 18.95 1.22 -13.38
N THR A 190 17.98 2.11 -13.20
CA THR A 190 16.73 1.78 -12.50
C THR A 190 15.89 0.90 -13.41
N SER A 191 15.60 -0.32 -12.96
CA SER A 191 14.84 -1.30 -13.75
C SER A 191 13.34 -1.24 -13.51
N GLY A 192 12.92 -0.66 -12.39
CA GLY A 192 11.52 -0.44 -12.09
C GLY A 192 11.33 0.43 -10.85
N CYS A 193 10.07 0.74 -10.58
CA CYS A 193 9.64 1.40 -9.35
C CYS A 193 8.12 1.28 -9.17
N VAL A 194 7.67 1.46 -7.93
CA VAL A 194 6.30 1.89 -7.61
C VAL A 194 6.37 3.33 -7.10
N THR A 195 5.65 4.28 -7.72
CA THR A 195 5.79 5.70 -7.34
C THR A 195 4.94 6.05 -6.11
N LYS A 196 5.31 7.06 -5.32
CA LYS A 196 4.52 7.43 -4.12
C LYS A 196 3.09 7.88 -4.45
N GLY A 197 2.89 8.52 -5.61
CA GLY A 197 1.59 9.01 -6.06
C GLY A 197 0.68 7.92 -6.63
N ASP A 198 1.26 6.80 -7.05
CA ASP A 198 0.53 5.67 -7.59
C ASP A 198 1.10 4.36 -7.03
N ALA A 199 0.45 3.86 -5.97
CA ALA A 199 0.86 2.64 -5.29
C ALA A 199 0.32 1.36 -5.94
N LEU A 200 -0.52 1.48 -6.97
CA LEU A 200 -1.14 0.35 -7.66
C LEU A 200 -0.60 0.18 -9.08
N THR A 201 0.47 0.87 -9.44
CA THR A 201 1.14 0.72 -10.74
C THR A 201 2.61 0.35 -10.56
N VAL A 202 3.00 -0.74 -11.21
CA VAL A 202 4.39 -1.18 -11.31
C VAL A 202 4.96 -0.65 -12.62
N HIS A 203 5.93 0.27 -12.53
CA HIS A 203 6.64 0.80 -13.67
C HIS A 203 7.91 -0.01 -13.90
N LEU A 204 8.06 -0.61 -15.07
CA LEU A 204 9.23 -1.41 -15.46
C LEU A 204 9.87 -0.84 -16.72
N ARG A 205 11.10 -1.26 -17.00
CA ARG A 205 11.66 -1.12 -18.34
C ARG A 205 10.98 -2.11 -19.30
N PRO A 206 10.99 -1.86 -20.62
CA PRO A 206 10.58 -2.84 -21.62
C PRO A 206 11.28 -4.20 -21.42
N GLU A 207 10.57 -5.31 -21.60
CA GLU A 207 11.13 -6.65 -21.38
C GLU A 207 12.36 -6.94 -22.25
N SER A 208 12.43 -6.34 -23.45
CA SER A 208 13.57 -6.45 -24.37
C SER A 208 14.88 -5.89 -23.80
N GLU A 209 14.81 -5.10 -22.72
CA GLU A 209 15.98 -4.49 -22.08
C GLU A 209 16.57 -5.36 -20.97
N TYR A 210 15.98 -6.54 -20.72
CA TYR A 210 16.50 -7.52 -19.78
C TYR A 210 17.19 -8.67 -20.52
N HIS A 211 18.36 -9.07 -20.03
CA HIS A 211 19.17 -10.12 -20.65
C HIS A 211 18.59 -11.55 -20.45
N ALA A 212 17.76 -11.75 -19.43
CA ALA A 212 17.24 -13.06 -19.06
C ALA A 212 15.81 -12.97 -18.51
N GLU A 213 15.05 -14.07 -18.61
CA GLU A 213 13.76 -14.22 -17.93
C GLU A 213 13.89 -14.12 -16.42
N TRP A 214 14.96 -14.70 -15.86
CA TRP A 214 15.25 -14.61 -14.43
C TRP A 214 15.28 -13.14 -13.95
N ALA A 215 15.96 -12.25 -14.69
CA ALA A 215 16.03 -10.83 -14.32
C ALA A 215 14.65 -10.16 -14.36
N ARG A 216 13.83 -10.47 -15.38
CA ARG A 216 12.44 -9.98 -15.49
C ARG A 216 11.60 -10.39 -14.29
N ARG A 217 11.66 -11.67 -13.90
CA ARG A 217 10.93 -12.21 -12.73
C ARG A 217 11.40 -11.57 -11.43
N MET A 218 12.71 -11.47 -11.21
CA MET A 218 13.28 -10.86 -10.01
C MET A 218 12.85 -9.39 -9.85
N VAL A 219 12.91 -8.60 -10.92
CA VAL A 219 12.53 -7.18 -10.86
C VAL A 219 11.02 -7.03 -10.62
N VAL A 220 10.16 -7.72 -11.37
CA VAL A 220 8.70 -7.54 -11.16
C VAL A 220 8.26 -7.98 -9.76
N LEU A 221 8.84 -9.06 -9.22
CA LEU A 221 8.54 -9.52 -7.86
C LEU A 221 9.07 -8.55 -6.80
N HIS A 222 10.23 -7.93 -7.04
CA HIS A 222 10.76 -6.86 -6.19
C HIS A 222 9.77 -5.68 -6.15
N GLU A 223 9.32 -5.20 -7.31
CA GLU A 223 8.39 -4.06 -7.35
C GLU A 223 7.02 -4.39 -6.76
N LEU A 224 6.50 -5.59 -6.99
CA LEU A 224 5.27 -6.07 -6.35
C LEU A 224 5.40 -6.08 -4.82
N ALA A 225 6.58 -6.42 -4.28
CA ALA A 225 6.82 -6.35 -2.85
C ALA A 225 6.61 -4.94 -2.30
N HIS A 226 6.95 -3.88 -3.04
CA HIS A 226 6.66 -2.50 -2.63
C HIS A 226 5.17 -2.18 -2.62
N VAL A 227 4.39 -2.70 -3.58
CA VAL A 227 2.92 -2.59 -3.55
C VAL A 227 2.39 -3.22 -2.25
N TYR A 228 2.85 -4.43 -1.92
CA TYR A 228 2.42 -5.16 -0.74
C TYR A 228 2.84 -4.50 0.58
N GLN A 229 4.06 -3.96 0.66
CA GLN A 229 4.52 -3.19 1.82
C GLN A 229 3.62 -1.97 2.06
N ARG A 230 3.16 -1.30 0.99
CA ARG A 230 2.23 -0.16 1.08
C ARG A 230 0.83 -0.61 1.47
N ALA A 231 0.35 -1.72 0.94
CA ALA A 231 -0.94 -2.30 1.33
C ALA A 231 -0.96 -2.71 2.81
N ASP A 232 0.10 -3.36 3.29
CA ASP A 232 0.27 -3.70 4.70
C ASP A 232 0.20 -2.44 5.58
N ARG A 233 0.90 -1.36 5.23
CA ARG A 233 0.79 -0.08 5.94
C ARG A 233 -0.61 0.52 5.87
N ARG A 234 -1.29 0.41 4.73
CA ARG A 234 -2.62 0.98 4.51
C ARG A 234 -3.70 0.34 5.38
N THR A 235 -3.44 -0.89 5.81
CA THR A 235 -4.32 -1.64 6.72
C THR A 235 -4.43 -1.00 8.10
N PHE A 236 -3.42 -0.23 8.54
CA PHE A 236 -3.39 0.36 9.88
C PHE A 236 -3.64 1.87 9.81
N GLU A 237 -4.35 2.40 10.82
CA GLU A 237 -4.71 3.82 10.88
C GLU A 237 -3.48 4.74 10.96
N ASP A 238 -2.50 4.37 11.79
CA ASP A 238 -1.24 5.09 11.99
C ASP A 238 -0.24 4.89 10.83
N ARG A 239 -0.63 4.12 9.81
CA ARG A 239 0.18 3.72 8.66
C ARG A 239 1.44 2.94 9.02
N ARG A 240 1.47 2.27 10.18
CA ARG A 240 2.59 1.41 10.61
C ARG A 240 2.23 -0.08 10.48
N GLY A 241 2.63 -0.63 9.34
CA GLY A 241 2.39 -2.01 8.93
C GLY A 241 3.20 -3.04 9.72
N ARG A 242 2.98 -4.31 9.38
CA ARG A 242 3.82 -5.42 9.86
C ARG A 242 5.25 -5.29 9.31
N VAL A 243 5.39 -4.80 8.08
CA VAL A 243 6.67 -4.43 7.45
C VAL A 243 7.51 -3.56 8.38
N ASP A 244 6.95 -2.47 8.92
CA ASP A 244 7.69 -1.54 9.77
C ASP A 244 8.18 -2.21 11.06
N ARG A 245 7.40 -3.15 11.60
CA ARG A 245 7.80 -3.94 12.78
C ARG A 245 8.93 -4.93 12.48
N LEU A 246 8.97 -5.50 11.28
CA LEU A 246 10.07 -6.37 10.85
C LEU A 246 11.36 -5.55 10.68
N LEU A 247 11.27 -4.41 10.00
CA LEU A 247 12.40 -3.52 9.77
C LEU A 247 12.95 -2.94 11.08
N ALA A 248 12.08 -2.52 12.01
CA ALA A 248 12.48 -2.00 13.31
C ALA A 248 13.22 -3.03 14.19
N ARG A 249 13.03 -4.33 13.94
CA ARG A 249 13.77 -5.42 14.61
C ARG A 249 15.12 -5.71 13.95
N GLY A 250 15.50 -4.95 12.93
CA GLY A 250 16.76 -5.10 12.20
C GLY A 250 16.75 -6.17 11.11
N LEU A 251 15.61 -6.82 10.85
CA LEU A 251 15.50 -7.75 9.72
C LEU A 251 15.69 -6.98 8.41
N PHE A 252 16.28 -7.63 7.41
CA PHE A 252 16.54 -7.02 6.10
C PHE A 252 17.43 -5.77 6.22
N GLN A 253 18.25 -5.69 7.27
CA GLN A 253 19.04 -4.52 7.64
C GLN A 253 18.21 -3.24 7.77
N GLY A 254 16.92 -3.36 8.11
CA GLY A 254 16.00 -2.24 8.27
C GLY A 254 15.61 -1.54 6.96
N SER A 255 15.77 -2.17 5.79
CA SER A 255 15.49 -1.57 4.48
C SER A 255 14.34 -2.25 3.74
N GLU A 256 13.40 -1.44 3.24
CA GLU A 256 12.29 -1.89 2.38
C GLU A 256 12.78 -2.52 1.07
N GLU A 257 13.78 -1.92 0.44
CA GLU A 257 14.42 -2.42 -0.78
C GLU A 257 15.03 -3.82 -0.57
N LYS A 258 15.71 -4.02 0.57
CA LYS A 258 16.31 -5.32 0.92
C LYS A 258 15.25 -6.36 1.30
N MET A 259 14.14 -5.91 1.87
CA MET A 259 12.98 -6.78 2.10
C MET A 259 12.32 -7.17 0.78
N ALA A 260 12.24 -6.26 -0.20
CA ALA A 260 11.73 -6.52 -1.54
C ALA A 260 12.62 -7.53 -2.30
N ASP A 261 13.95 -7.38 -2.24
CA ASP A 261 14.90 -8.39 -2.73
C ASP A 261 14.66 -9.74 -2.07
N CYS A 262 14.50 -9.78 -0.74
CA CYS A 262 14.24 -11.03 -0.04
C CYS A 262 12.90 -11.66 -0.43
N TYR A 263 11.87 -10.86 -0.71
CA TYR A 263 10.59 -11.36 -1.22
C TYR A 263 10.79 -12.05 -2.57
N ALA A 264 11.42 -11.38 -3.54
CA ALA A 264 11.70 -11.94 -4.86
C ALA A 264 12.56 -13.22 -4.78
N LEU A 265 13.63 -13.21 -3.98
CA LEU A 265 14.49 -14.38 -3.75
C LEU A 265 13.73 -15.54 -3.07
N THR A 266 12.81 -15.24 -2.16
CA THR A 266 11.99 -16.25 -1.47
C THR A 266 10.96 -16.85 -2.44
N HIS A 267 10.35 -16.01 -3.29
CA HIS A 267 9.39 -16.42 -4.29
C HIS A 267 10.00 -17.38 -5.32
N GLU A 268 11.17 -17.02 -5.85
CA GLU A 268 11.86 -17.82 -6.86
C GLU A 268 12.72 -18.97 -6.28
N ASP A 269 12.73 -19.12 -4.95
CA ASP A 269 13.62 -20.01 -4.20
C ASP A 269 15.12 -19.89 -4.58
N ARG A 270 15.61 -18.65 -4.74
CA ARG A 270 17.00 -18.36 -5.18
C ARG A 270 17.87 -17.72 -4.11
N TRP A 271 19.09 -18.20 -3.94
CA TRP A 271 20.04 -17.65 -2.94
C TRP A 271 21.06 -16.66 -3.53
N SER A 272 20.78 -16.12 -4.71
CA SER A 272 21.66 -15.19 -5.42
C SER A 272 20.84 -14.13 -6.15
N LEU A 273 21.33 -12.90 -6.09
CA LEU A 273 20.86 -11.75 -6.86
C LEU A 273 21.58 -11.61 -8.22
N SER A 274 22.30 -12.66 -8.63
CA SER A 274 22.97 -12.70 -9.92
C SER A 274 22.76 -14.03 -10.62
N ASP A 275 22.66 -13.96 -11.95
CA ASP A 275 22.57 -15.08 -12.88
C ASP A 275 23.88 -15.33 -13.64
N GLN A 276 25.04 -14.92 -13.07
CA GLN A 276 26.40 -14.99 -13.63
C GLN A 276 26.75 -13.89 -14.64
N TYR A 277 25.77 -13.18 -15.21
CA TYR A 277 26.01 -12.10 -16.18
C TYR A 277 25.58 -10.74 -15.65
N VAL A 278 24.53 -10.69 -14.84
CA VAL A 278 23.96 -9.45 -14.31
C VAL A 278 23.76 -9.59 -12.81
N GLU A 279 23.98 -8.50 -12.08
CA GLU A 279 23.56 -8.34 -10.68
C GLU A 279 22.31 -7.47 -10.66
N THR A 280 21.26 -7.92 -9.96
CA THR A 280 19.98 -7.20 -9.81
C THR A 280 19.72 -6.89 -8.33
N GLY A 281 18.99 -5.82 -8.04
CA GLY A 281 18.61 -5.47 -6.66
C GLY A 281 19.73 -4.77 -5.87
N TYR A 282 19.66 -4.85 -4.55
CA TYR A 282 20.42 -4.04 -3.61
C TYR A 282 21.51 -4.83 -2.87
N GLY A 283 22.00 -5.91 -3.51
CA GLY A 283 23.14 -6.70 -3.02
C GLY A 283 22.87 -7.44 -1.71
N TYR A 284 21.59 -7.67 -1.37
CA TYR A 284 21.19 -8.29 -0.12
C TYR A 284 20.52 -9.65 -0.33
N VAL A 285 21.20 -10.71 0.10
CA VAL A 285 20.65 -12.07 0.13
C VAL A 285 20.20 -12.38 1.55
N CYS A 286 18.90 -12.57 1.73
CA CYS A 286 18.35 -12.83 3.05
C CYS A 286 18.62 -14.26 3.55
N ASN A 287 18.75 -14.41 4.87
CA ASN A 287 19.00 -15.70 5.49
C ASN A 287 17.71 -16.53 5.66
N ARG A 288 17.85 -17.79 6.13
CA ARG A 288 16.71 -18.68 6.36
C ARG A 288 15.66 -18.10 7.32
N SER A 289 16.07 -17.35 8.35
CA SER A 289 15.15 -16.74 9.31
C SER A 289 14.32 -15.63 8.66
N GLU A 290 14.96 -14.81 7.83
CA GLU A 290 14.34 -13.72 7.10
C GLU A 290 13.39 -14.22 6.02
N ARG A 291 13.74 -15.29 5.28
CA ARG A 291 12.80 -15.96 4.37
C ARG A 291 11.57 -16.51 5.09
N ARG A 292 11.72 -17.05 6.30
CA ARG A 292 10.57 -17.46 7.13
C ARG A 292 9.73 -16.26 7.56
N ALA A 293 10.37 -15.11 7.83
CA ALA A 293 9.65 -13.87 8.13
C ALA A 293 8.86 -13.38 6.91
N ILE A 294 9.45 -13.40 5.70
CA ILE A 294 8.76 -13.10 4.43
C ILE A 294 7.55 -14.01 4.25
N ARG A 295 7.69 -15.33 4.36
CA ARG A 295 6.56 -16.27 4.20
C ARG A 295 5.40 -15.96 5.15
N ARG A 296 5.72 -15.71 6.43
CA ARG A 296 4.70 -15.34 7.43
C ARG A 296 4.08 -13.97 7.19
N TRP A 297 4.85 -13.01 6.67
CA TRP A 297 4.34 -11.69 6.34
C TRP A 297 3.42 -11.77 5.14
N ALA A 298 3.87 -12.37 4.04
CA ALA A 298 3.10 -12.55 2.81
C ALA A 298 1.77 -13.27 3.06
N ALA A 299 1.79 -14.38 3.81
CA ALA A 299 0.57 -15.11 4.16
C ALA A 299 -0.43 -14.32 5.02
N ARG A 300 -0.01 -13.25 5.72
CA ARG A 300 -0.91 -12.40 6.51
C ARG A 300 -1.56 -11.29 5.71
N ILE A 301 -1.04 -11.01 4.52
CA ILE A 301 -1.52 -9.96 3.63
C ILE A 301 -1.92 -10.55 2.27
N ASP A 302 -2.08 -11.87 2.19
CA ASP A 302 -2.43 -12.62 0.99
C ASP A 302 -1.50 -12.37 -0.22
N ALA A 303 -0.25 -11.98 0.03
CA ALA A 303 0.73 -11.81 -1.03
C ALA A 303 1.17 -13.19 -1.57
N PRO A 304 1.19 -13.40 -2.89
CA PRO A 304 1.55 -14.67 -3.50
C PRO A 304 2.96 -15.12 -3.10
N LEU A 305 3.12 -16.38 -2.69
CA LEU A 305 4.41 -17.04 -2.60
C LEU A 305 4.20 -18.52 -2.95
N PRO A 306 5.03 -19.11 -3.82
CA PRO A 306 5.02 -20.55 -4.05
C PRO A 306 5.21 -21.31 -2.74
N ARG A 307 4.47 -22.41 -2.59
CA ARG A 307 4.51 -23.27 -1.40
C ARG A 307 5.80 -24.08 -1.33
#